data_AF-A0A8B6GJ33-F1
#
_entry.id   AF-A0A8B6GJ33-F1
#
_cell.length_a   1.000
_cell.length_b   1.000
_cell.length_c   1.000
_cell.angle_alpha   90.00
_cell.angle_beta   90.00
_cell.angle_gamma   90.00
#
_symmetry.space_group_name_H-M   'P 1'
#
loop_
_entity.id
_entity.type
_entity.pdbx_description
1 polymer ?
#
loop_
_entity_poly.entity_id
_entity_poly.type
_entity_poly.pdbx_seq_one_letter_code
_entity_poly.pdbx_strand_id
1 'polypeptide(L)'
;MDATTSLADDLQDLQLDRVDNKLKSNEELDKLTVDERLSDIERAVYLLSSGQEVQRISVINNLPDLLKDTDSHDECMRRVVPKVREVLHVAQCEMQYAASAAFLQILQKNLVPIQNYTQTFLQTILNSVDGKDPEVSSAWLDTLLDVIELLPKDVIKKEILHVAIAKGQLSQSVAARMACCKILGKICTKFESFVIKKEILPVVQSLCQDVDYEVRGCMCNQLHSVARGLGLEATKSAILPELVELTKDEECSVRVHGLETVVNVLASLDSGRFY
;
A
#
# COMPACT_ATOMS: atom_id res chain seq x y z
N MET A 1 28.44 35.82 -50.92
CA MET A 1 27.19 35.17 -51.38
C MET A 1 27.16 33.77 -50.79
N ASP A 2 27.49 33.60 -49.51
CA ASP A 2 26.83 33.99 -48.25
C ASP A 2 26.05 32.80 -47.70
N ALA A 3 26.81 31.95 -46.98
CA ALA A 3 26.32 30.81 -46.20
C ALA A 3 25.38 31.21 -45.05
N THR A 4 25.20 32.51 -44.82
CA THR A 4 24.27 33.12 -43.87
C THR A 4 22.81 33.00 -44.30
N THR A 5 22.51 32.85 -45.60
CA THR A 5 21.13 32.72 -46.08
C THR A 5 20.58 31.30 -45.88
N SER A 6 21.43 30.28 -45.96
CA SER A 6 21.02 28.87 -45.78
C SER A 6 20.66 28.53 -44.32
N LEU A 7 21.35 29.15 -43.35
CA LEU A 7 21.08 28.91 -41.93
C LEU A 7 19.77 29.58 -41.48
N ALA A 8 19.36 30.67 -42.14
CA ALA A 8 18.13 31.39 -41.82
C ALA A 8 16.88 30.63 -42.32
N ASP A 9 16.99 29.97 -43.47
CA ASP A 9 15.91 29.14 -44.02
C ASP A 9 15.77 27.81 -43.25
N ASP A 10 16.88 27.18 -42.82
CA ASP A 10 16.84 25.94 -42.00
C ASP A 10 16.29 26.18 -40.57
N LEU A 11 16.40 27.40 -40.04
CA LEU A 11 15.81 27.78 -38.75
C LEU A 11 14.30 28.07 -38.83
N GLN A 12 13.76 28.34 -40.02
CA GLN A 12 12.33 28.59 -40.23
C GLN A 12 11.49 27.29 -40.23
N ASP A 13 12.12 26.15 -40.55
CA ASP A 13 11.50 24.81 -40.49
C ASP A 13 11.47 24.22 -39.06
N LEU A 14 12.29 24.76 -38.15
CA LEU A 14 12.20 24.46 -36.73
C LEU A 14 11.14 25.37 -36.11
N GLN A 15 9.89 24.86 -35.99
CA GLN A 15 8.77 25.49 -35.27
C GLN A 15 9.05 25.64 -33.75
N LEU A 16 10.16 26.29 -33.37
CA LEU A 16 10.59 26.53 -31.99
C LEU A 16 9.77 27.64 -31.32
N ASP A 17 9.03 28.44 -32.08
CA ASP A 17 8.16 29.51 -31.57
C ASP A 17 6.73 29.05 -31.24
N ARG A 18 6.41 27.75 -31.39
CA ARG A 18 5.16 27.17 -30.87
C ARG A 18 5.41 26.43 -29.57
N VAL A 19 6.00 27.12 -28.61
CA VAL A 19 5.61 26.85 -27.22
C VAL A 19 4.16 27.31 -27.15
N ASP A 20 3.22 26.36 -27.10
CA ASP A 20 1.80 26.58 -26.86
C ASP A 20 1.62 27.12 -25.42
N ASN A 21 2.18 28.30 -25.15
CA ASN A 21 1.90 29.11 -23.98
C ASN A 21 0.51 29.73 -24.21
N LYS A 22 -0.53 28.89 -24.23
CA LYS A 22 -1.86 29.35 -23.86
C LYS A 22 -1.78 29.76 -22.40
N LEU A 23 -1.38 31.02 -22.18
CA LEU A 23 -1.62 31.71 -20.92
C LEU A 23 -3.10 31.52 -20.63
N LYS A 24 -3.40 30.85 -19.51
CA LYS A 24 -4.77 30.61 -19.06
C LYS A 24 -5.52 31.93 -19.07
N SER A 25 -6.76 31.93 -19.56
CA SER A 25 -7.55 33.16 -19.61
C SER A 25 -7.71 33.73 -18.19
N ASN A 26 -7.91 35.05 -18.06
CA ASN A 26 -8.12 35.64 -16.72
C ASN A 26 -9.28 34.97 -15.95
N GLU A 27 -10.30 34.48 -16.65
CA GLU A 27 -11.38 33.69 -16.02
C GLU A 27 -10.93 32.30 -15.55
N GLU A 28 -10.01 31.66 -16.26
CA GLU A 28 -9.38 30.40 -15.82
C GLU A 28 -8.40 30.63 -14.66
N LEU A 29 -7.70 31.76 -14.65
CA LEU A 29 -6.84 32.17 -13.55
C LEU A 29 -7.66 32.50 -12.29
N ASP A 30 -8.77 33.23 -12.43
CA ASP A 30 -9.68 33.53 -11.32
C ASP A 30 -10.31 32.25 -10.75
N LYS A 31 -10.68 31.27 -11.60
CA LYS A 31 -11.16 29.94 -11.16
C LYS A 31 -10.10 29.11 -10.43
N LEU A 32 -8.81 29.39 -10.66
CA LEU A 32 -7.69 28.72 -10.02
C LEU A 32 -7.20 29.45 -8.77
N THR A 33 -7.64 30.70 -8.56
CA THR A 33 -7.23 31.53 -7.43
C THR A 33 -8.12 31.23 -6.23
N VAL A 34 -7.50 30.83 -5.13
CA VAL A 34 -8.18 30.64 -3.85
C VAL A 34 -8.12 31.94 -3.06
N ASP A 35 -9.20 32.32 -2.39
CA ASP A 35 -9.22 33.49 -1.51
C ASP A 35 -8.13 33.36 -0.43
N GLU A 36 -7.18 34.29 -0.42
CA GLU A 36 -6.04 34.34 0.51
C GLU A 36 -6.46 34.54 1.97
N ARG A 37 -7.72 34.90 2.22
CA ARG A 37 -8.26 35.10 3.56
C ARG A 37 -8.70 33.81 4.26
N LEU A 38 -8.78 32.71 3.52
CA LEU A 38 -9.17 31.42 4.09
C LEU A 38 -8.07 30.87 4.99
N SER A 39 -8.48 30.30 6.13
CA SER A 39 -7.57 29.47 6.92
C SER A 39 -7.11 28.24 6.13
N ASP A 40 -6.02 27.61 6.56
CA ASP A 40 -5.49 26.40 5.92
C ASP A 40 -6.54 25.28 5.85
N ILE A 41 -7.37 25.15 6.89
CA ILE A 41 -8.45 24.16 6.94
C ILE A 41 -9.59 24.50 5.96
N GLU A 42 -10.03 25.76 5.91
CA GLU A 42 -11.08 26.18 4.97
C GLU A 42 -10.62 26.04 3.52
N ARG A 43 -9.37 26.41 3.24
CA ARG A 43 -8.73 26.24 1.94
C ARG A 43 -8.66 24.76 1.55
N ALA A 44 -8.23 23.88 2.46
CA ALA A 44 -8.18 22.44 2.21
C ALA A 44 -9.57 21.88 1.88
N VAL A 45 -10.60 22.24 2.64
CA VAL A 45 -11.99 21.81 2.40
C VAL A 45 -12.52 22.32 1.06
N TYR A 46 -12.25 23.60 0.72
CA TYR A 46 -12.64 24.19 -0.56
C TYR A 46 -11.99 23.47 -1.74
N LEU A 47 -10.68 23.26 -1.69
CA LEU A 47 -9.93 22.57 -2.74
C LEU A 47 -10.36 21.11 -2.93
N LEU A 48 -10.66 20.39 -1.84
CA LEU A 48 -11.22 19.03 -1.92
C LEU A 48 -12.60 19.02 -2.57
N SER A 49 -13.42 20.04 -2.32
CA SER A 49 -14.81 20.09 -2.78
C SER A 49 -14.97 20.61 -4.21
N SER A 50 -14.15 21.58 -4.61
CA SER A 50 -14.32 22.34 -5.86
C SER A 50 -13.03 22.51 -6.67
N GLY A 51 -11.88 22.11 -6.12
CA GLY A 51 -10.60 22.21 -6.81
C GLY A 51 -10.43 21.18 -7.93
N GLN A 52 -9.43 21.44 -8.77
CA GLN A 52 -8.94 20.50 -9.79
C GLN A 52 -8.18 19.34 -9.13
N GLU A 53 -7.97 18.25 -9.87
CA GLU A 53 -7.29 17.05 -9.37
C GLU A 53 -5.93 17.33 -8.74
N VAL A 54 -5.08 18.12 -9.40
CA VAL A 54 -3.76 18.53 -8.86
C VAL A 54 -3.88 19.27 -7.52
N GLN A 55 -4.92 20.10 -7.34
CA GLN A 55 -5.14 20.81 -6.08
C GLN A 55 -5.61 19.87 -4.98
N ARG A 56 -6.47 18.89 -5.30
CA ARG A 56 -6.92 17.86 -4.35
C ARG A 56 -5.76 16.96 -3.91
N ILE A 57 -4.92 16.55 -4.86
CA ILE A 57 -3.68 15.80 -4.59
C ILE A 57 -2.75 16.61 -3.69
N SER A 58 -2.60 17.92 -3.94
CA SER A 58 -1.81 18.82 -3.08
C SER A 58 -2.33 18.84 -1.64
N VAL A 59 -3.66 18.92 -1.44
CA VAL A 59 -4.25 18.83 -0.09
C VAL A 59 -3.97 17.48 0.57
N ILE A 60 -4.08 16.38 -0.15
CA ILE A 60 -3.82 15.03 0.38
C ILE A 60 -2.34 14.87 0.78
N ASN A 61 -1.41 15.32 -0.06
CA ASN A 61 0.02 15.31 0.25
C ASN A 61 0.35 16.16 1.48
N ASN A 62 -0.35 17.28 1.67
CA ASN A 62 -0.17 18.19 2.81
C ASN A 62 -0.98 17.76 4.06
N LEU A 63 -1.81 16.72 3.98
CA LEU A 63 -2.64 16.26 5.11
C LEU A 63 -1.82 15.95 6.37
N PRO A 64 -0.62 15.32 6.31
CA PRO A 64 0.21 15.14 7.50
C PRO A 64 0.60 16.46 8.16
N ASP A 65 0.94 17.50 7.37
CA ASP A 65 1.33 18.80 7.94
C ASP A 65 0.13 19.54 8.55
N LEU A 66 -1.07 19.42 7.94
CA LEU A 66 -2.31 19.94 8.53
C LEU A 66 -2.66 19.26 9.86
N LEU A 67 -2.41 17.95 9.99
CA LEU A 67 -2.65 17.22 11.24
C LEU A 67 -1.58 17.47 12.31
N LYS A 68 -0.42 18.00 11.93
CA LYS A 68 0.66 18.32 12.87
C LYS A 68 0.39 19.61 13.65
N ASP A 69 -0.37 20.54 13.08
CA ASP A 69 -0.75 21.78 13.74
C ASP A 69 -1.70 21.50 14.92
N THR A 70 -1.25 21.84 16.13
CA THR A 70 -1.98 21.54 17.37
C THR A 70 -3.24 22.40 17.51
N ASP A 71 -3.22 23.62 17.00
CA ASP A 71 -4.35 24.55 17.16
C ASP A 71 -5.52 24.18 16.24
N SER A 72 -5.21 23.59 15.08
CA SER A 72 -6.20 23.22 14.05
C SER A 72 -6.43 21.71 13.93
N HIS A 73 -5.77 20.88 14.76
CA HIS A 73 -5.83 19.41 14.71
C HIS A 73 -7.26 18.84 14.69
N ASP A 74 -8.05 19.20 15.70
CA ASP A 74 -9.42 18.70 15.85
C ASP A 74 -10.33 19.17 14.71
N GLU A 75 -10.07 20.35 14.17
CA GLU A 75 -10.81 20.85 13.02
C GLU A 75 -10.42 20.12 11.73
N CYS A 76 -9.12 19.86 11.52
CA CYS A 76 -8.62 19.04 10.42
C CYS A 76 -9.24 17.65 10.44
N MET A 77 -9.23 16.98 11.60
CA MET A 77 -9.85 15.66 11.79
C MET A 77 -11.36 15.66 11.51
N ARG A 78 -12.08 16.75 11.83
CA ARG A 78 -13.54 16.85 11.63
C ARG A 78 -13.94 17.30 10.22
N ARG A 79 -13.13 18.10 9.55
CA ARG A 79 -13.52 18.76 8.28
C ARG A 79 -12.75 18.24 7.07
N VAL A 80 -11.44 18.05 7.18
CA VAL A 80 -10.57 17.68 6.05
C VAL A 80 -10.56 16.17 5.85
N VAL A 81 -10.32 15.39 6.91
CA VAL A 81 -10.20 13.91 6.82
C VAL A 81 -11.46 13.26 6.23
N PRO A 82 -12.70 13.62 6.62
CA PRO A 82 -13.89 13.05 6.01
C PRO A 82 -14.01 13.39 4.52
N LYS A 83 -13.60 14.61 4.12
CA LYS A 83 -13.62 15.02 2.71
C LYS A 83 -12.57 14.30 1.88
N VAL A 84 -11.38 14.06 2.42
CA VAL A 84 -10.37 13.20 1.77
C VAL A 84 -10.96 11.81 1.50
N ARG A 85 -11.62 11.20 2.50
CA ARG A 85 -12.24 9.87 2.33
C ARG A 85 -13.36 9.86 1.30
N GLU A 86 -14.16 10.93 1.23
CA GLU A 86 -15.23 11.08 0.24
C GLU A 86 -14.69 11.15 -1.19
N VAL A 87 -13.66 11.98 -1.43
CA VAL A 87 -13.10 12.14 -2.79
C VAL A 87 -12.35 10.89 -3.24
N LEU A 88 -11.79 10.11 -2.31
CA LEU A 88 -11.05 8.88 -2.62
C LEU A 88 -11.93 7.78 -3.26
N HIS A 89 -13.24 7.79 -3.06
CA HIS A 89 -14.11 6.76 -3.66
C HIS A 89 -14.13 6.79 -5.19
N VAL A 90 -13.93 7.97 -5.78
CA VAL A 90 -13.95 8.21 -7.24
C VAL A 90 -12.62 8.75 -7.77
N ALA A 91 -11.57 8.66 -6.95
CA ALA A 91 -10.25 9.19 -7.27
C ALA A 91 -9.51 8.33 -8.31
N GLN A 92 -8.74 9.00 -9.18
CA GLN A 92 -7.81 8.34 -10.10
C GLN A 92 -6.55 7.82 -9.37
N CYS A 93 -5.73 7.05 -10.08
CA CYS A 93 -4.56 6.38 -9.50
C CYS A 93 -3.58 7.33 -8.80
N GLU A 94 -3.27 8.49 -9.38
CA GLU A 94 -2.33 9.46 -8.77
C GLU A 94 -2.78 9.94 -7.38
N MET A 95 -4.08 10.19 -7.22
CA MET A 95 -4.65 10.61 -5.95
C MET A 95 -4.70 9.47 -4.93
N GLN A 96 -4.93 8.24 -5.38
CA GLN A 96 -4.85 7.05 -4.51
C GLN A 96 -3.42 6.85 -3.99
N TYR A 97 -2.41 7.02 -4.85
CA TYR A 97 -1.00 6.93 -4.47
C TYR A 97 -0.59 8.03 -3.49
N ALA A 98 -1.05 9.27 -3.71
CA ALA A 98 -0.84 10.36 -2.77
C ALA A 98 -1.45 10.05 -1.39
N ALA A 99 -2.67 9.50 -1.37
CA ALA A 99 -3.36 9.17 -0.13
C ALA A 99 -2.72 8.00 0.62
N SER A 100 -2.30 6.95 -0.10
CA SER A 100 -1.64 5.80 0.53
C SER A 100 -0.34 6.22 1.23
N ALA A 101 0.48 7.06 0.57
CA ALA A 101 1.68 7.64 1.14
C ALA A 101 1.39 8.57 2.34
N ALA A 102 0.39 9.45 2.23
CA ALA A 102 0.01 10.35 3.31
C ALA A 102 -0.49 9.58 4.54
N PHE A 103 -1.28 8.52 4.35
CA PHE A 103 -1.84 7.73 5.44
C PHE A 103 -0.76 6.92 6.17
N LEU A 104 0.27 6.45 5.47
CA LEU A 104 1.44 5.85 6.11
C LEU A 104 2.20 6.87 6.95
N GLN A 105 2.46 8.06 6.39
CA GLN A 105 3.19 9.13 7.10
C GLN A 105 2.48 9.58 8.38
N ILE A 106 1.15 9.62 8.38
CA ILE A 106 0.35 9.97 9.56
C ILE A 106 0.64 9.01 10.72
N LEU A 107 0.75 7.70 10.44
CA LEU A 107 1.09 6.71 11.45
C LEU A 107 2.56 6.80 11.86
N GLN A 108 3.48 6.88 10.89
CA GLN A 108 4.92 6.95 11.15
C GLN A 108 5.31 8.14 12.04
N LYS A 109 4.67 9.29 11.82
CA LYS A 109 4.90 10.52 12.57
C LYS A 109 4.03 10.63 13.84
N ASN A 110 3.23 9.60 14.17
CA ASN A 110 2.31 9.58 15.31
C ASN A 110 1.41 10.83 15.39
N LEU A 111 0.89 11.27 14.23
CA LEU A 111 0.14 12.53 14.15
C LEU A 111 -1.27 12.43 14.74
N VAL A 112 -1.82 11.22 14.85
CA VAL A 112 -3.13 10.96 15.47
C VAL A 112 -3.01 9.81 16.45
N PRO A 113 -3.85 9.76 17.50
CA PRO A 113 -3.93 8.59 18.38
C PRO A 113 -4.23 7.31 17.58
N ILE A 114 -3.65 6.17 18.00
CA ILE A 114 -3.85 4.87 17.33
C ILE A 114 -5.34 4.54 17.15
N GLN A 115 -6.18 4.83 18.15
CA GLN A 115 -7.61 4.62 18.06
C GLN A 115 -8.24 5.39 16.88
N ASN A 116 -7.89 6.66 16.72
CA ASN A 116 -8.38 7.49 15.62
C ASN A 116 -7.83 6.96 14.29
N TYR A 117 -6.56 6.55 14.25
CA TYR A 117 -5.96 5.96 13.05
C TYR A 117 -6.70 4.71 12.58
N THR A 118 -6.94 3.79 13.52
CA THR A 118 -7.64 2.53 13.29
C THR A 118 -9.06 2.73 12.77
N GLN A 119 -9.79 3.73 13.30
CA GLN A 119 -11.19 3.99 12.93
C GLN A 119 -11.34 4.77 11.62
N THR A 120 -10.27 5.42 11.13
CA THR A 120 -10.33 6.31 9.96
C THR A 120 -9.47 5.79 8.82
N PHE A 121 -8.15 5.95 8.93
CA PHE A 121 -7.19 5.65 7.88
C PHE A 121 -7.06 4.15 7.63
N LEU A 122 -6.98 3.32 8.69
CA LEU A 122 -6.85 1.87 8.53
C LEU A 122 -8.09 1.26 7.83
N GLN A 123 -9.29 1.72 8.15
CA GLN A 123 -10.51 1.24 7.46
C GLN A 123 -10.48 1.57 5.97
N THR A 124 -9.99 2.77 5.60
CA THR A 124 -9.80 3.10 4.19
C THR A 124 -8.74 2.22 3.54
N ILE A 125 -7.60 1.98 4.17
CA ILE A 125 -6.55 1.09 3.65
C ILE A 125 -7.12 -0.32 3.39
N LEU A 126 -7.81 -0.90 4.39
CA LEU A 126 -8.37 -2.25 4.29
C LEU A 126 -9.39 -2.37 3.15
N ASN A 127 -10.24 -1.35 2.95
CA ASN A 127 -11.20 -1.32 1.86
C ASN A 127 -10.53 -1.16 0.49
N SER A 128 -9.46 -0.36 0.41
CA SER A 128 -8.78 -0.08 -0.86
C SER A 128 -7.92 -1.24 -1.36
N VAL A 129 -7.49 -2.15 -0.48
CA VAL A 129 -6.80 -3.40 -0.88
C VAL A 129 -7.70 -4.30 -1.74
N ASP A 130 -9.03 -4.17 -1.62
CA ASP A 130 -10.02 -4.86 -2.44
C ASP A 130 -10.47 -4.06 -3.67
N GLY A 131 -9.74 -3.01 -4.02
CA GLY A 131 -10.02 -2.18 -5.19
C GLY A 131 -10.01 -2.99 -6.49
N LYS A 132 -10.80 -2.53 -7.47
CA LYS A 132 -10.90 -3.16 -8.79
C LYS A 132 -9.65 -2.94 -9.65
N ASP A 133 -8.94 -1.85 -9.41
CA ASP A 133 -7.72 -1.49 -10.12
C ASP A 133 -6.52 -2.20 -9.46
N PRO A 134 -5.83 -3.13 -10.15
CA PRO A 134 -4.78 -3.93 -9.54
C PRO A 134 -3.56 -3.10 -9.08
N GLU A 135 -3.21 -2.03 -9.78
CA GLU A 135 -2.04 -1.20 -9.44
C GLU A 135 -2.33 -0.40 -8.17
N VAL A 136 -3.52 0.21 -8.09
CA VAL A 136 -3.99 0.93 -6.90
C VAL A 136 -4.10 -0.02 -5.71
N SER A 137 -4.75 -1.18 -5.88
CA SER A 137 -4.89 -2.16 -4.81
C SER A 137 -3.54 -2.69 -4.32
N SER A 138 -2.57 -2.85 -5.22
CA SER A 138 -1.19 -3.22 -4.84
C SER A 138 -0.52 -2.13 -4.01
N ALA A 139 -0.63 -0.87 -4.40
CA ALA A 139 -0.06 0.25 -3.63
C ALA A 139 -0.67 0.36 -2.21
N TRP A 140 -1.98 0.14 -2.08
CA TRP A 140 -2.64 0.08 -0.78
C TRP A 140 -2.25 -1.16 0.02
N LEU A 141 -1.99 -2.29 -0.63
CA LEU A 141 -1.48 -3.49 0.04
C LEU A 141 -0.07 -3.25 0.58
N ASP A 142 0.82 -2.64 -0.19
CA ASP A 142 2.17 -2.30 0.27
C ASP A 142 2.10 -1.36 1.48
N THR A 143 1.21 -0.36 1.42
CA THR A 143 0.91 0.53 2.55
C THR A 143 0.41 -0.23 3.78
N LEU A 144 -0.48 -1.21 3.61
CA LEU A 144 -0.97 -2.05 4.70
C LEU A 144 0.16 -2.86 5.34
N LEU A 145 1.08 -3.41 4.54
CA LEU A 145 2.23 -4.17 5.04
C LEU A 145 3.16 -3.30 5.89
N ASP A 146 3.39 -2.05 5.49
CA ASP A 146 4.17 -1.08 6.27
C ASP A 146 3.43 -0.65 7.55
N VAL A 147 2.12 -0.44 7.47
CA VAL A 147 1.28 -0.11 8.63
C VAL A 147 1.28 -1.24 9.68
N ILE A 148 1.28 -2.51 9.26
CA ILE A 148 1.40 -3.66 10.18
C ILE A 148 2.72 -3.60 10.97
N GLU A 149 3.80 -2.99 10.46
CA GLU A 149 5.03 -2.83 11.23
C GLU A 149 4.90 -1.86 12.39
N LEU A 150 4.00 -0.89 12.28
CA LEU A 150 3.89 0.24 13.20
C LEU A 150 2.76 0.04 14.22
N LEU A 151 1.76 -0.78 13.90
CA LEU A 151 0.60 -0.98 14.76
C LEU A 151 0.86 -1.85 15.99
N PRO A 152 0.16 -1.58 17.11
CA PRO A 152 0.12 -2.48 18.26
C PRO A 152 -0.43 -3.87 17.90
N LYS A 153 0.07 -4.92 18.59
CA LYS A 153 -0.31 -6.32 18.31
C LYS A 153 -1.81 -6.56 18.48
N ASP A 154 -2.45 -5.92 19.44
CA ASP A 154 -3.90 -6.05 19.68
C ASP A 154 -4.71 -5.48 18.51
N VAL A 155 -4.29 -4.36 17.92
CA VAL A 155 -4.91 -3.78 16.73
C VAL A 155 -4.72 -4.69 15.52
N ILE A 156 -3.49 -5.19 15.28
CA ILE A 156 -3.23 -6.11 14.16
C ILE A 156 -4.10 -7.36 14.29
N LYS A 157 -4.17 -7.94 15.49
CA LYS A 157 -4.97 -9.14 15.73
C LYS A 157 -6.46 -8.88 15.53
N LYS A 158 -6.97 -7.78 16.08
CA LYS A 158 -8.40 -7.47 16.05
C LYS A 158 -8.87 -7.01 14.68
N GLU A 159 -8.13 -6.13 14.02
CA GLU A 159 -8.59 -5.40 12.85
C GLU A 159 -8.07 -5.98 11.52
N ILE A 160 -6.92 -6.68 11.51
CA ILE A 160 -6.25 -7.11 10.27
C ILE A 160 -6.26 -8.63 10.11
N LEU A 161 -5.95 -9.39 11.16
CA LEU A 161 -5.79 -10.85 11.06
C LEU A 161 -7.07 -11.54 10.56
N HIS A 162 -8.25 -11.15 11.08
CA HIS A 162 -9.51 -11.75 10.66
C HIS A 162 -9.82 -11.45 9.18
N VAL A 163 -9.51 -10.24 8.72
CA VAL A 163 -9.66 -9.83 7.30
C VAL A 163 -8.73 -10.67 6.43
N ALA A 164 -7.46 -10.83 6.83
CA ALA A 164 -6.49 -11.62 6.09
C ALA A 164 -6.96 -13.09 5.93
N ILE A 165 -7.39 -13.73 7.02
CA ILE A 165 -7.91 -15.10 6.99
C ILE A 165 -9.12 -15.24 6.06
N ALA A 166 -10.04 -14.27 6.09
CA ALA A 166 -11.20 -14.26 5.20
C ALA A 166 -10.81 -14.13 3.72
N LYS A 167 -9.76 -13.36 3.41
CA LYS A 167 -9.21 -13.23 2.06
C LYS A 167 -8.58 -14.53 1.53
N GLY A 168 -8.07 -15.39 2.42
CA GLY A 168 -7.45 -16.66 2.05
C GLY A 168 -8.42 -17.78 1.64
N GLN A 169 -9.73 -17.55 1.72
CA GLN A 169 -10.72 -18.58 1.38
C GLN A 169 -10.74 -18.85 -0.14
N LEU A 170 -10.93 -20.11 -0.55
CA LEU A 170 -11.00 -20.50 -1.97
C LEU A 170 -12.10 -19.78 -2.76
N SER A 171 -13.14 -19.27 -2.10
CA SER A 171 -14.21 -18.50 -2.72
C SER A 171 -13.80 -17.08 -3.11
N GLN A 172 -12.65 -16.60 -2.65
CA GLN A 172 -12.13 -15.26 -2.96
C GLN A 172 -11.36 -15.26 -4.28
N SER A 173 -11.13 -14.08 -4.85
CA SER A 173 -10.31 -13.93 -6.06
C SER A 173 -8.86 -14.33 -5.82
N VAL A 174 -8.14 -14.67 -6.90
CA VAL A 174 -6.69 -14.96 -6.85
C VAL A 174 -5.93 -13.79 -6.20
N ALA A 175 -6.22 -12.55 -6.61
CA ALA A 175 -5.61 -11.35 -6.05
C ALA A 175 -5.85 -11.22 -4.53
N ALA A 176 -7.06 -11.50 -4.04
CA ALA A 176 -7.36 -11.47 -2.60
C ALA A 176 -6.59 -12.56 -1.84
N ARG A 177 -6.48 -13.78 -2.38
CA ARG A 177 -5.69 -14.86 -1.77
C ARG A 177 -4.19 -14.53 -1.77
N MET A 178 -3.66 -13.92 -2.83
CA MET A 178 -2.28 -13.41 -2.85
C MET A 178 -2.04 -12.29 -1.81
N ALA A 179 -3.01 -11.38 -1.62
CA ALA A 179 -2.94 -10.38 -0.57
C ALA A 179 -2.93 -11.02 0.83
N CYS A 180 -3.74 -12.07 1.04
CA CYS A 180 -3.70 -12.88 2.26
C CYS A 180 -2.30 -13.44 2.52
N CYS A 181 -1.65 -14.06 1.53
CA CYS A 181 -0.28 -14.58 1.66
C CYS A 181 0.66 -13.51 2.24
N LYS A 182 0.73 -12.33 1.59
CA LYS A 182 1.60 -11.22 1.98
C LYS A 182 1.29 -10.70 3.39
N ILE A 183 0.00 -10.50 3.71
CA ILE A 183 -0.42 -10.01 5.02
C ILE A 183 -0.06 -11.02 6.12
N LEU A 184 -0.33 -12.31 5.92
CA LEU A 184 0.01 -13.36 6.88
C LEU A 184 1.53 -13.49 7.08
N GLY A 185 2.30 -13.41 5.99
CA GLY A 185 3.77 -13.38 6.05
C GLY A 185 4.27 -12.26 6.96
N LYS A 186 3.73 -11.05 6.79
CA LYS A 186 4.05 -9.89 7.64
C LYS A 186 3.63 -10.09 9.10
N ILE A 187 2.40 -10.53 9.33
CA ILE A 187 1.87 -10.76 10.68
C ILE A 187 2.69 -11.80 11.45
N CYS A 188 3.17 -12.87 10.79
CA CYS A 188 3.98 -13.90 11.45
C CYS A 188 5.29 -13.36 12.05
N THR A 189 5.78 -12.22 11.59
CA THR A 189 6.96 -11.57 12.18
C THR A 189 6.67 -10.84 13.50
N LYS A 190 5.39 -10.69 13.89
CA LYS A 190 4.94 -9.91 15.05
C LYS A 190 4.45 -10.75 16.22
N PHE A 191 3.95 -11.96 15.96
CA PHE A 191 3.25 -12.77 16.95
C PHE A 191 4.08 -13.96 17.43
N GLU A 192 3.75 -14.43 18.62
CA GLU A 192 4.38 -15.60 19.21
C GLU A 192 3.93 -16.87 18.47
N SER A 193 4.84 -17.86 18.40
CA SER A 193 4.62 -19.17 17.74
C SER A 193 3.27 -19.82 18.06
N PHE A 194 2.77 -19.69 19.29
CA PHE A 194 1.46 -20.25 19.68
C PHE A 194 0.30 -19.67 18.86
N VAL A 195 0.26 -18.35 18.68
CA VAL A 195 -0.79 -17.68 17.91
C VAL A 195 -0.67 -18.08 16.44
N ILE A 196 0.55 -18.10 15.90
CA ILE A 196 0.79 -18.45 14.49
C ILE A 196 0.34 -19.90 14.22
N LYS A 197 0.75 -20.86 15.06
CA LYS A 197 0.34 -22.26 14.93
C LYS A 197 -1.17 -22.45 14.94
N LYS A 198 -1.85 -21.75 15.84
CA LYS A 198 -3.28 -21.95 16.08
C LYS A 198 -4.15 -21.26 15.05
N GLU A 199 -3.82 -20.02 14.68
CA GLU A 199 -4.71 -19.14 13.93
C GLU A 199 -4.27 -18.93 12.47
N ILE A 200 -2.97 -19.05 12.17
CA ILE A 200 -2.41 -18.67 10.86
C ILE A 200 -1.95 -19.89 10.04
N LEU A 201 -1.27 -20.84 10.68
CA LEU A 201 -0.67 -21.99 10.01
C LEU A 201 -1.67 -22.82 9.16
N PRO A 202 -2.92 -23.08 9.60
CA PRO A 202 -3.88 -23.80 8.76
C PRO A 202 -4.16 -23.10 7.42
N VAL A 203 -4.21 -21.76 7.43
CA VAL A 203 -4.43 -20.95 6.22
C VAL A 203 -3.19 -20.96 5.34
N VAL A 204 -2.00 -20.84 5.94
CA VAL A 204 -0.73 -20.94 5.20
C VAL A 204 -0.61 -22.27 4.45
N GLN A 205 -0.87 -23.39 5.12
CA GLN A 205 -0.82 -24.71 4.48
C GLN A 205 -1.87 -24.85 3.37
N SER A 206 -3.07 -24.32 3.59
CA SER A 206 -4.10 -24.29 2.53
C SER A 206 -3.65 -23.48 1.30
N LEU A 207 -2.95 -22.37 1.49
CA LEU A 207 -2.47 -21.51 0.39
C LEU A 207 -1.24 -22.11 -0.33
N CYS A 208 -0.43 -22.92 0.35
CA CYS A 208 0.62 -23.72 -0.30
C CYS A 208 0.06 -24.79 -1.25
N GLN A 209 -1.18 -25.22 -1.02
CA GLN A 209 -1.92 -26.21 -1.82
C GLN A 209 -3.02 -25.56 -2.67
N ASP A 210 -2.93 -24.25 -2.92
CA ASP A 210 -3.94 -23.52 -3.69
C ASP A 210 -4.03 -24.05 -5.14
N VAL A 211 -5.24 -24.03 -5.70
CA VAL A 211 -5.47 -24.45 -7.09
C VAL A 211 -4.78 -23.54 -8.10
N ASP A 212 -4.48 -22.29 -7.70
CA ASP A 212 -3.81 -21.31 -8.54
C ASP A 212 -2.32 -21.23 -8.20
N TYR A 213 -1.47 -21.40 -9.21
CA TYR A 213 -0.03 -21.42 -9.04
C TYR A 213 0.55 -20.07 -8.60
N GLU A 214 -0.10 -18.94 -8.93
CA GLU A 214 0.35 -17.62 -8.49
C GLU A 214 0.18 -17.48 -6.98
N VAL A 215 -0.89 -18.04 -6.42
CA VAL A 215 -1.12 -18.07 -4.96
C VAL A 215 -0.10 -18.97 -4.27
N ARG A 216 0.15 -20.18 -4.80
CA ARG A 216 1.16 -21.10 -4.26
C ARG A 216 2.54 -20.48 -4.26
N GLY A 217 2.97 -19.88 -5.36
CA GLY A 217 4.24 -19.16 -5.47
C GLY A 217 4.31 -17.96 -4.52
N CYS A 218 3.22 -17.19 -4.41
CA CYS A 218 3.13 -16.07 -3.47
C CYS A 218 3.27 -16.54 -2.02
N MET A 219 2.55 -17.59 -1.60
CA MET A 219 2.67 -18.14 -0.25
C MET A 219 4.06 -18.71 0.01
N CYS A 220 4.64 -19.40 -0.97
CA CYS A 220 6.00 -19.93 -0.91
C CYS A 220 7.00 -18.84 -0.50
N ASN A 221 6.96 -17.69 -1.18
CA ASN A 221 7.82 -16.54 -0.87
C ASN A 221 7.65 -16.00 0.56
N GLN A 222 6.53 -16.26 1.24
CA GLN A 222 6.30 -15.81 2.61
C GLN A 222 6.73 -16.84 3.66
N LEU A 223 7.00 -18.10 3.27
CA LEU A 223 7.29 -19.18 4.23
C LEU A 223 8.54 -18.94 5.08
N HIS A 224 9.51 -18.16 4.59
CA HIS A 224 10.67 -17.76 5.40
C HIS A 224 10.26 -16.91 6.62
N SER A 225 9.33 -15.97 6.43
CA SER A 225 8.80 -15.12 7.50
C SER A 225 7.91 -15.91 8.46
N VAL A 226 7.11 -16.84 7.92
CA VAL A 226 6.29 -17.76 8.74
C VAL A 226 7.18 -18.68 9.59
N ALA A 227 8.21 -19.29 8.99
CA ALA A 227 9.18 -20.14 9.68
C ALA A 227 9.86 -19.41 10.84
N ARG A 228 10.29 -18.16 10.61
CA ARG A 228 10.90 -17.33 11.65
C ARG A 228 9.96 -17.16 12.86
N GLY A 229 8.70 -16.81 12.63
CA GLY A 229 7.71 -16.64 13.71
C GLY A 229 7.33 -17.95 14.42
N LEU A 230 7.34 -19.07 13.70
CA LEU A 230 7.01 -20.39 14.26
C LEU A 230 8.12 -20.97 15.16
N GLY A 231 9.38 -20.65 14.86
CA GLY A 231 10.53 -21.23 15.52
C GLY A 231 10.96 -22.58 14.92
N LEU A 232 12.13 -23.07 15.37
CA LEU A 232 12.84 -24.21 14.77
C LEU A 232 11.99 -25.48 14.65
N GLU A 233 11.45 -25.97 15.78
CA GLU A 233 10.78 -27.27 15.81
C GLU A 233 9.51 -27.30 14.97
N ALA A 234 8.74 -26.20 15.01
CA ALA A 234 7.54 -26.07 14.20
C ALA A 234 7.84 -25.87 12.72
N THR A 235 8.93 -25.17 12.39
CA THR A 235 9.41 -25.04 11.02
C THR A 235 9.75 -26.41 10.44
N LYS A 236 10.49 -27.25 11.19
CA LYS A 236 10.83 -28.61 10.78
C LYS A 236 9.59 -29.46 10.50
N SER A 237 8.60 -29.42 11.40
CA SER A 237 7.44 -30.29 11.31
C SER A 237 6.36 -29.81 10.33
N ALA A 238 6.26 -28.50 10.08
CA ALA A 238 5.13 -27.92 9.33
C ALA A 238 5.52 -27.13 8.08
N ILE A 239 6.70 -26.50 8.03
CA ILE A 239 7.08 -25.63 6.90
C ILE A 239 8.01 -26.34 5.92
N LEU A 240 8.99 -27.11 6.41
CA LEU A 240 9.90 -27.86 5.54
C LEU A 240 9.17 -28.85 4.63
N PRO A 241 8.14 -29.60 5.08
CA PRO A 241 7.38 -30.48 4.19
C PRO A 241 6.70 -29.71 3.05
N GLU A 242 6.07 -28.57 3.34
CA GLU A 242 5.43 -27.72 2.32
C GLU A 242 6.45 -27.19 1.31
N LEU A 243 7.61 -26.72 1.77
CA LEU A 243 8.69 -26.25 0.89
C LEU A 243 9.20 -27.36 -0.03
N VAL A 244 9.37 -28.59 0.48
CA VAL A 244 9.80 -29.73 -0.33
C VAL A 244 8.79 -30.01 -1.45
N GLU A 245 7.49 -29.94 -1.18
CA GLU A 245 6.48 -30.13 -2.20
C GLU A 245 6.45 -28.97 -3.21
N LEU A 246 6.56 -27.72 -2.75
CA LEU A 246 6.65 -26.54 -3.62
C LEU A 246 7.91 -26.51 -4.50
N THR A 247 9.01 -27.14 -4.09
CA THR A 247 10.19 -27.30 -4.98
C THR A 247 9.99 -28.32 -6.09
N LYS A 248 8.98 -29.18 -5.97
CA LYS A 248 8.59 -30.19 -6.96
C LYS A 248 7.32 -29.81 -7.72
N ASP A 249 6.90 -28.56 -7.59
CA ASP A 249 5.69 -28.03 -8.21
C ASP A 249 5.67 -28.28 -9.73
N GLU A 250 4.48 -28.47 -10.30
CA GLU A 250 4.30 -28.57 -11.75
C GLU A 250 4.71 -27.28 -12.47
N GLU A 251 4.47 -26.12 -11.83
CA GLU A 251 4.78 -24.82 -12.40
C GLU A 251 6.21 -24.39 -12.11
N CYS A 252 6.93 -23.99 -13.17
CA CYS A 252 8.34 -23.62 -13.09
C CYS A 252 8.57 -22.41 -12.17
N SER A 253 7.68 -21.42 -12.26
CA SER A 253 7.73 -20.21 -11.42
C SER A 253 7.63 -20.55 -9.93
N VAL A 254 6.79 -21.51 -9.54
CA VAL A 254 6.66 -21.93 -8.14
C VAL A 254 7.91 -22.67 -7.67
N ARG A 255 8.49 -23.54 -8.50
CA ARG A 255 9.75 -24.22 -8.17
C ARG A 255 10.89 -23.22 -7.92
N VAL A 256 10.98 -22.15 -8.70
CA VAL A 256 11.99 -21.09 -8.50
C VAL A 256 11.79 -20.42 -7.14
N HIS A 257 10.58 -19.99 -6.81
CA HIS A 257 10.26 -19.42 -5.49
C HIS A 257 10.57 -20.40 -4.34
N GLY A 258 10.30 -21.70 -4.55
CA GLY A 258 10.65 -22.76 -3.62
C GLY A 258 12.14 -22.81 -3.32
N LEU A 259 12.99 -22.82 -4.36
CA LEU A 259 14.43 -22.87 -4.21
C LEU A 259 14.99 -21.61 -3.54
N GLU A 260 14.51 -20.42 -3.93
CA GLU A 260 14.90 -19.16 -3.30
C GLU A 260 14.52 -19.12 -1.82
N THR A 261 13.32 -19.60 -1.48
CA THR A 261 12.85 -19.63 -0.10
C THR A 261 13.61 -20.65 0.74
N VAL A 262 13.98 -21.81 0.18
CA VAL A 262 14.83 -22.80 0.86
C VAL A 262 16.17 -22.18 1.27
N VAL A 263 16.81 -21.39 0.41
CA VAL A 263 18.07 -20.70 0.76
C VAL A 263 17.88 -19.78 1.97
N ASN A 264 16.78 -19.02 2.01
CA ASN A 264 16.46 -18.10 3.11
C ASN A 264 16.16 -18.83 4.43
N VAL A 265 15.45 -19.96 4.36
CA VAL A 265 15.13 -20.78 5.55
C VAL A 265 16.38 -21.51 6.08
N LEU A 266 17.22 -22.07 5.21
CA LEU A 266 18.47 -22.72 5.60
C LEU A 266 19.42 -21.78 6.33
N ALA A 267 19.57 -20.54 5.84
CA ALA A 267 20.36 -19.52 6.54
C ALA A 267 19.85 -19.24 7.96
N SER A 268 18.54 -19.36 8.18
CA SER A 268 17.91 -19.20 9.49
C SER A 268 18.10 -20.43 10.40
N LEU A 269 18.14 -21.63 9.81
CA LEU A 269 18.41 -22.91 10.49
C LEU A 269 19.85 -23.00 11.01
N ASP A 270 20.83 -22.65 10.17
CA ASP A 270 22.26 -22.73 10.54
C ASP A 270 22.67 -21.69 11.59
N SER A 271 22.05 -20.51 11.55
CA SER A 271 22.40 -19.41 12.45
C SER A 271 21.72 -19.50 13.82
N GLY A 272 20.82 -20.47 14.04
CA GLY A 272 20.00 -20.57 15.24
C GLY A 272 19.09 -19.36 15.47
N ARG A 273 18.87 -18.50 14.46
CA ARG A 273 18.13 -17.22 14.55
C ARG A 273 16.61 -17.41 14.51
N PHE A 274 16.09 -18.34 15.29
CA PHE A 274 14.68 -18.39 15.65
C PHE A 274 14.48 -17.70 17.00
N TYR A 275 14.71 -16.39 17.02
CA TYR A 275 14.47 -15.53 18.18
C TYR A 275 13.52 -14.41 17.78
#